data_AF-A0A8T4DQ56-F1
#
_entry.id   AF-A0A8T4DQ56-F1
#
_cell.length_a   1.000
_cell.length_b   1.000
_cell.length_c   1.000
_cell.angle_alpha   90.00
_cell.angle_beta   90.00
_cell.angle_gamma   90.00
#
_symmetry.space_group_name_H-M   'P 1'
#
loop_
_entity.id
_entity.type
_entity.pdbx_description
1 polymer ?
#
loop_
_entity_poly.entity_id
_entity_poly.type
_entity_poly.pdbx_seq_one_letter_code
_entity_poly.pdbx_strand_id
1 'polypeptide(L)'
;MDDILNHIRNRKNLADRVRLLNPDQLDLELGVYNTIIAVEAIRHQRMMADAEDESREYLLDERKRTDERDQKIMLSTLDEAFPQGQDPDPGRVVPMTRGMMEQFLRAGYANNPLPELEIELQTRKNQTYKEIKRHAKRYGHLPTFIIILNYLPEIHAKHIKKGTGIFENGFYYEGEDRRIRNCIGRPFLKPTEWMLDELYSISLEDSAVTVNSQGLISGTNAEIDDQANENNTDEDKRSLNERIGLLAGGNTRQHAAYEGSGLMKGTIIYTLGESGYIRRFCEKELTQSSHAGEEHNLMLRYLEARP
;
A
#
# COMPACT_ATOMS: atom_id res chain seq x y z
N MET A 1 8.89 8.99 1.77
CA MET A 1 9.67 9.41 2.97
C MET A 1 9.25 10.81 3.41
N ASP A 2 9.25 11.80 2.52
CA ASP A 2 8.79 13.16 2.85
C ASP A 2 7.32 13.21 3.31
N ASP A 3 6.45 12.38 2.75
CA ASP A 3 5.04 12.30 3.14
C ASP A 3 4.85 11.80 4.58
N ILE A 4 5.61 10.78 5.00
CA ILE A 4 5.60 10.27 6.37
C ILE A 4 6.04 11.35 7.37
N LEU A 5 7.11 12.08 7.05
CA LEU A 5 7.58 13.20 7.88
C LEU A 5 6.55 14.32 7.95
N ASN A 6 5.84 14.59 6.86
CA ASN A 6 4.74 15.55 6.82
C ASN A 6 3.58 15.09 7.72
N HIS A 7 3.18 13.81 7.70
CA HIS A 7 2.18 13.29 8.62
C HIS A 7 2.61 13.40 10.09
N ILE A 8 3.87 13.10 10.40
CA ILE A 8 4.41 13.23 11.77
C ILE A 8 4.30 14.69 12.25
N ARG A 9 4.58 15.67 11.39
CA ARG A 9 4.41 17.10 11.72
C ARG A 9 2.93 17.44 11.95
N ASN A 10 2.06 16.99 11.05
CA ASN A 10 0.61 17.23 11.12
C ASN A 10 -0.06 16.55 12.31
N ARG A 11 0.54 15.49 12.86
CA ARG A 11 0.10 14.85 14.11
C ARG A 11 0.01 15.86 15.27
N LYS A 12 0.94 16.81 15.35
CA LYS A 12 0.92 17.85 16.40
C LYS A 12 -0.30 18.76 16.22
N ASN A 13 -0.57 19.20 14.99
CA ASN A 13 -1.73 20.05 14.68
C ASN A 13 -3.04 19.32 14.99
N LEU A 14 -3.12 18.03 14.68
CA LEU A 14 -4.25 17.18 15.07
C LEU A 14 -4.40 17.13 16.60
N ALA A 15 -3.31 16.89 17.33
CA ALA A 15 -3.35 16.82 18.79
C ALA A 15 -3.88 18.12 19.43
N ASP A 16 -3.40 19.27 18.96
CA ASP A 16 -3.84 20.58 19.47
C ASP A 16 -5.32 20.85 19.12
N ARG A 17 -5.77 20.43 17.94
CA ARG A 17 -7.16 20.55 17.51
C ARG A 17 -8.10 19.65 18.32
N VAL A 18 -7.74 18.38 18.51
CA VAL A 18 -8.57 17.43 19.27
C VAL A 18 -8.61 17.81 20.75
N ARG A 19 -7.51 18.30 21.34
CA ARG A 19 -7.52 18.85 22.71
C ARG A 19 -8.54 19.97 22.89
N LEU A 20 -8.70 20.81 21.87
CA LEU A 20 -9.63 21.93 21.91
C LEU A 20 -11.09 21.50 21.70
N LEU A 21 -11.32 20.61 20.74
CA LEU A 21 -12.67 20.26 20.28
C LEU A 21 -13.27 19.06 21.01
N ASN A 22 -12.47 18.05 21.33
CA ASN A 22 -12.92 16.79 21.92
C ASN A 22 -11.80 16.11 22.74
N PRO A 23 -11.42 16.67 23.91
CA PRO A 23 -10.28 16.17 24.68
C PRO A 23 -10.41 14.70 25.09
N ASP A 24 -11.63 14.21 25.30
CA ASP A 24 -11.90 12.82 25.69
C ASP A 24 -11.57 11.81 24.58
N GLN A 25 -11.46 12.26 23.32
CA GLN A 25 -11.09 11.43 22.18
C GLN A 25 -9.63 11.58 21.74
N LEU A 26 -8.83 12.38 22.45
CA LEU A 26 -7.46 12.68 22.07
C LEU A 26 -6.61 11.43 21.84
N ASP A 27 -6.62 10.50 22.80
CA ASP A 27 -5.80 9.29 22.71
C ASP A 27 -6.26 8.41 21.55
N LEU A 28 -7.58 8.27 21.37
CA LEU A 28 -8.17 7.47 20.29
C LEU A 28 -7.80 8.02 18.91
N GLU A 29 -8.06 9.31 18.67
CA GLU A 29 -7.78 9.95 17.38
C GLU A 29 -6.28 9.96 17.07
N LEU A 30 -5.41 10.20 18.05
CA LEU A 30 -3.96 10.13 17.85
C LEU A 30 -3.46 8.72 17.63
N GLY A 31 -4.01 7.72 18.32
CA GLY A 31 -3.69 6.32 18.09
C GLY A 31 -4.07 5.87 16.68
N VAL A 32 -5.27 6.25 16.23
CA VAL A 32 -5.76 5.99 14.89
C VAL A 32 -4.87 6.64 13.83
N TYR A 33 -4.55 7.93 14.00
CA TYR A 33 -3.68 8.65 13.08
C TYR A 33 -2.28 8.02 13.01
N ASN A 34 -1.72 7.61 14.15
CA ASN A 34 -0.44 6.90 14.22
C ASN A 34 -0.49 5.55 13.47
N THR A 35 -1.58 4.80 13.62
CA THR A 35 -1.77 3.54 12.90
C THR A 35 -1.84 3.77 11.39
N ILE A 36 -2.52 4.82 10.93
CA ILE A 36 -2.53 5.17 9.50
C ILE A 36 -1.10 5.47 9.01
N ILE A 37 -0.31 6.24 9.77
CA ILE A 37 1.11 6.51 9.44
C ILE A 37 1.91 5.22 9.38
N ALA A 38 1.69 4.28 10.31
CA ALA A 38 2.40 3.01 10.34
C ALA A 38 2.05 2.13 9.11
N VAL A 39 0.77 2.05 8.75
CA VAL A 39 0.31 1.36 7.53
C VAL A 39 0.91 2.00 6.27
N GLU A 40 0.97 3.34 6.24
CA GLU A 40 1.59 4.09 5.15
C GLU A 40 3.12 3.86 5.06
N ALA A 41 3.80 3.73 6.20
CA ALA A 41 5.20 3.37 6.24
C ALA A 41 5.45 1.95 5.68
N ILE A 42 4.59 0.99 6.04
CA ILE A 42 4.63 -0.37 5.49
C ILE A 42 4.42 -0.34 3.98
N ARG A 43 3.47 0.46 3.48
CA ARG A 43 3.25 0.67 2.04
C ARG A 43 4.52 1.13 1.35
N HIS A 44 5.16 2.18 1.86
CA HIS A 44 6.41 2.69 1.30
C HIS A 44 7.54 1.65 1.32
N GLN A 45 7.71 0.94 2.44
CA GLN A 45 8.74 -0.09 2.56
C GLN A 45 8.54 -1.21 1.53
N ARG A 46 7.29 -1.65 1.35
CA ARG A 46 6.93 -2.68 0.36
C ARG A 46 7.15 -2.21 -1.07
N MET A 47 6.77 -0.97 -1.41
CA MET A 47 7.03 -0.38 -2.73
C MET A 47 8.53 -0.26 -3.04
N MET A 48 9.36 0.06 -2.05
CA MET A 48 10.82 0.12 -2.23
C MET A 48 11.40 -1.28 -2.46
N ALA A 49 10.93 -2.27 -1.71
CA ALA A 49 11.33 -3.66 -1.93
C ALA A 49 10.98 -4.15 -3.34
N ASP A 50 9.79 -3.81 -3.85
CA ASP A 50 9.38 -4.15 -5.22
C ASP A 50 10.29 -3.49 -6.27
N ALA A 51 10.65 -2.21 -6.08
CA ALA A 51 11.53 -1.49 -7.00
C ALA A 51 12.97 -2.05 -6.99
N GLU A 52 13.46 -2.46 -5.82
CA GLU A 52 14.75 -3.15 -5.68
C GLU A 52 14.74 -4.51 -6.39
N ASP A 53 13.66 -5.27 -6.26
CA ASP A 53 13.51 -6.58 -6.90
C ASP A 53 13.44 -6.45 -8.43
N GLU A 54 12.69 -5.47 -8.96
CA GLU A 54 12.64 -5.19 -10.41
C GLU A 54 14.01 -4.74 -10.96
N SER A 55 14.72 -3.88 -10.22
CA SER A 55 16.08 -3.46 -10.58
C SER A 55 17.05 -4.64 -10.59
N ARG A 56 16.96 -5.54 -9.61
CA ARG A 56 17.79 -6.74 -9.54
C ARG A 56 17.49 -7.72 -10.68
N GLU A 57 16.22 -7.93 -11.01
CA GLU A 57 15.81 -8.77 -12.15
C GLU A 57 16.36 -8.21 -13.47
N TYR A 58 16.25 -6.89 -13.67
CA TYR A 58 16.82 -6.22 -14.84
C TYR A 58 18.34 -6.41 -14.96
N LEU A 59 19.09 -6.22 -13.86
CA LEU A 59 20.55 -6.39 -13.85
C LEU A 59 20.96 -7.86 -14.11
N LEU A 60 20.19 -8.82 -13.61
CA LEU A 60 20.44 -10.24 -13.87
C LEU A 60 20.21 -10.59 -15.34
N ASP A 61 19.16 -10.05 -15.96
CA ASP A 61 18.90 -10.25 -17.38
C ASP A 61 19.93 -9.55 -18.27
N GLU A 62 20.38 -8.35 -17.89
CA GLU A 62 21.44 -7.63 -18.59
C GLU A 62 22.78 -8.39 -18.51
N ARG A 63 23.09 -8.98 -17.35
CA ARG A 63 24.27 -9.83 -17.17
C ARG A 63 24.19 -11.08 -18.05
N LYS A 64 23.06 -11.78 -18.09
CA LYS A 64 22.87 -12.94 -18.98
C LYS A 64 23.09 -12.57 -20.45
N ARG A 65 22.52 -11.45 -20.91
CA ARG A 65 22.72 -10.97 -22.29
C ARG A 65 24.17 -10.63 -22.59
N THR A 66 24.90 -10.10 -21.60
CA THR A 66 26.33 -9.79 -21.72
C THR A 66 27.14 -11.09 -21.80
N ASP A 67 26.87 -12.06 -20.92
CA ASP A 67 27.54 -13.36 -20.93
C ASP A 67 27.29 -14.11 -22.26
N GLU A 68 26.05 -14.09 -22.78
CA GLU A 68 25.70 -14.67 -24.09
C GLU A 68 26.43 -13.96 -25.25
N ARG A 69 26.53 -12.63 -25.19
CA ARG A 69 27.26 -11.84 -26.19
C ARG A 69 28.75 -12.16 -26.15
N ASP A 70 29.34 -12.25 -24.98
CA ASP A 70 30.77 -12.54 -24.80
C ASP A 70 31.11 -13.98 -25.23
N GLN A 71 30.23 -14.95 -24.93
CA GLN A 71 30.35 -16.31 -25.46
C GLN A 71 30.30 -16.33 -26.99
N LYS A 72 29.37 -15.58 -27.59
CA LYS A 72 29.25 -15.49 -29.05
C LYS A 72 30.48 -14.86 -29.70
N ILE A 73 31.03 -13.80 -29.10
CA ILE A 73 32.27 -13.17 -29.54
C ILE A 73 33.42 -14.19 -29.47
N MET A 74 33.58 -14.85 -28.32
CA MET A 74 34.65 -15.84 -28.12
C MET A 74 34.57 -17.00 -29.13
N LEU A 75 33.38 -17.53 -29.38
CA LEU A 75 33.16 -18.58 -30.37
C LEU A 75 33.48 -18.10 -31.79
N SER A 76 33.09 -16.87 -32.16
CA SER A 76 33.42 -16.30 -33.46
C SER A 76 34.92 -16.07 -33.65
N THR A 77 35.63 -15.60 -32.62
CA THR A 77 37.09 -15.46 -32.65
C THR A 77 37.79 -16.82 -32.80
N LEU A 78 37.21 -17.88 -32.21
CA LEU A 78 37.74 -19.24 -32.39
C LEU A 78 37.54 -19.76 -33.82
N ASP A 79 36.38 -19.54 -34.42
CA ASP A 79 36.11 -19.95 -35.79
C ASP A 79 36.99 -19.16 -36.80
N GLU A 80 37.32 -17.88 -36.52
CA GLU A 80 38.28 -17.09 -37.31
C GLU A 80 39.73 -17.58 -37.14
N ALA A 81 40.12 -17.97 -35.91
CA ALA A 81 41.46 -18.47 -35.63
C ALA A 81 41.70 -19.89 -36.18
N PHE A 82 40.65 -20.69 -36.33
CA PHE A 82 40.69 -22.07 -36.83
C PHE A 82 39.64 -22.30 -37.93
N PRO A 83 39.82 -21.72 -39.12
CA PRO A 83 38.88 -21.89 -40.22
C PRO A 83 38.76 -23.38 -40.58
N GLN A 84 37.53 -23.86 -40.70
CA GLN A 84 37.24 -25.26 -41.02
C GLN A 84 37.99 -25.67 -42.30
N GLY A 85 38.93 -26.62 -42.18
CA GLY A 85 39.65 -27.20 -43.32
C GLY A 85 41.16 -26.97 -43.35
N GLN A 86 41.77 -26.33 -42.35
CA GLN A 86 43.23 -26.36 -42.17
C GLN A 86 43.63 -27.41 -41.14
N ASP A 87 44.36 -28.42 -41.58
CA ASP A 87 45.02 -29.35 -40.66
C ASP A 87 46.02 -28.56 -39.80
N PRO A 88 45.98 -28.71 -38.45
CA PRO A 88 46.91 -28.03 -37.58
C PRO A 88 48.33 -28.50 -37.88
N ASP A 89 49.21 -27.56 -38.23
CA ASP A 89 50.63 -27.80 -38.47
C ASP A 89 51.26 -28.42 -37.21
N PRO A 90 51.74 -29.67 -37.25
CA PRO A 90 52.13 -30.44 -36.05
C PRO A 90 53.37 -29.88 -35.32
N GLY A 91 54.00 -28.82 -35.83
CA GLY A 91 55.23 -28.22 -35.28
C GLY A 91 55.05 -27.05 -34.29
N ARG A 92 53.83 -26.54 -34.06
CA ARG A 92 53.61 -25.39 -33.16
C ARG A 92 52.62 -25.72 -32.05
N VAL A 93 53.14 -25.69 -30.81
CA VAL A 93 52.45 -25.60 -29.49
C VAL A 93 51.09 -26.29 -29.42
N VAL A 94 51.03 -27.39 -28.67
CA VAL A 94 49.82 -28.20 -28.39
C VAL A 94 48.57 -27.31 -28.34
N PRO A 95 47.71 -27.33 -29.37
CA PRO A 95 46.50 -26.53 -29.35
C PRO A 95 45.62 -27.13 -28.27
N MET A 96 45.19 -26.30 -27.32
CA MET A 96 44.06 -26.66 -26.47
C MET A 96 42.90 -26.90 -27.45
N THR A 97 42.53 -28.17 -27.65
CA THR A 97 41.50 -28.52 -28.63
C THR A 97 40.21 -27.79 -28.26
N ARG A 98 39.38 -27.44 -29.26
CA ARG A 98 38.09 -26.76 -29.04
C ARG A 98 37.28 -27.36 -27.88
N GLY A 99 37.25 -28.70 -27.80
CA GLY A 99 36.57 -29.42 -26.71
C GLY A 99 37.21 -29.25 -25.32
N MET A 100 38.53 -29.09 -25.22
CA MET A 100 39.20 -28.81 -23.94
C MET A 100 38.94 -27.37 -23.46
N MET A 101 38.87 -26.40 -24.37
CA MET A 101 38.58 -25.01 -24.02
C MET A 101 37.11 -24.82 -23.59
N GLU A 102 36.17 -25.52 -24.25
CA GLU A 102 34.77 -25.59 -23.84
C GLU A 102 34.60 -26.23 -22.44
N GLN A 103 35.36 -27.28 -22.12
CA GLN A 103 35.35 -27.89 -20.78
C GLN A 103 35.94 -26.98 -19.71
N PHE A 104 37.03 -26.27 -20.01
CA PHE A 104 37.66 -25.34 -19.06
C PHE A 104 36.73 -24.17 -18.71
N LEU A 105 36.01 -23.63 -19.71
CA LEU A 105 35.01 -22.59 -19.50
C LEU A 105 33.85 -23.09 -18.64
N ARG A 106 33.30 -24.27 -18.90
CA ARG A 106 32.22 -24.86 -18.08
C ARG A 106 32.65 -25.09 -16.62
N ALA A 107 33.89 -25.51 -16.39
CA ALA A 107 34.41 -25.75 -15.04
C ALA A 107 34.65 -24.46 -14.23
N GLY A 108 35.02 -23.35 -14.89
CA GLY A 108 35.23 -22.04 -14.24
C GLY A 108 33.94 -21.41 -13.68
N TYR A 109 32.79 -21.65 -14.32
CA TYR A 109 31.50 -21.13 -13.86
C TYR A 109 30.83 -21.97 -12.76
N ALA A 110 31.25 -23.23 -12.57
CA ALA A 110 30.60 -24.15 -11.62
C ALA A 110 31.04 -23.98 -10.15
N ASN A 111 32.13 -23.25 -9.87
CA ASN A 111 32.76 -23.18 -8.53
C ASN A 111 32.40 -21.92 -7.72
N ASN A 112 31.30 -21.22 -8.00
CA ASN A 112 30.83 -20.09 -7.20
C ASN A 112 29.70 -20.55 -6.24
N PRO A 113 29.92 -20.67 -4.92
CA PRO A 113 28.94 -21.22 -3.97
C PRO A 113 27.86 -20.23 -3.49
N LEU A 114 27.60 -19.15 -4.24
CA LEU A 114 26.54 -18.17 -3.95
C LEU A 114 25.08 -18.53 -4.32
N PRO A 115 24.73 -19.58 -5.11
CA PRO A 115 23.37 -19.71 -5.62
C PRO A 115 22.34 -20.04 -4.53
N GLU A 116 22.62 -20.90 -3.57
CA GLU A 116 21.56 -21.43 -2.70
C GLU A 116 21.02 -20.39 -1.70
N LEU A 117 21.90 -19.56 -1.13
CA LEU A 117 21.48 -18.48 -0.24
C LEU A 117 20.85 -17.30 -1.00
N GLU A 118 21.34 -16.99 -2.22
CA GLU A 118 20.69 -16.03 -3.11
C GLU A 118 19.32 -16.54 -3.55
N ILE A 119 19.18 -17.82 -3.89
CA ILE A 119 17.93 -18.44 -4.32
C ILE A 119 16.92 -18.44 -3.18
N GLU A 120 17.30 -18.75 -1.93
CA GLU A 120 16.36 -18.71 -0.80
C GLU A 120 15.90 -17.27 -0.50
N LEU A 121 16.82 -16.30 -0.45
CA LEU A 121 16.49 -14.87 -0.28
C LEU A 121 15.62 -14.35 -1.43
N GLN A 122 15.90 -14.79 -2.66
CA GLN A 122 15.16 -14.41 -3.85
C GLN A 122 13.79 -15.10 -3.92
N THR A 123 13.65 -16.30 -3.37
CA THR A 123 12.36 -17.00 -3.29
C THR A 123 11.42 -16.33 -2.28
N ARG A 124 11.94 -15.91 -1.11
CA ARG A 124 11.15 -15.16 -0.11
C ARG A 124 10.74 -13.77 -0.62
N LYS A 125 11.66 -13.05 -1.28
CA LYS A 125 11.37 -11.75 -1.90
C LYS A 125 10.37 -11.86 -3.06
N ASN A 126 10.52 -12.85 -3.93
CA ASN A 126 9.59 -13.13 -5.03
C ASN A 126 8.18 -13.53 -4.58
N GLN A 127 7.99 -14.07 -3.37
CA GLN A 127 6.67 -14.36 -2.82
C GLN A 127 5.94 -13.07 -2.43
N THR A 128 6.62 -12.16 -1.72
CA THR A 128 6.09 -10.83 -1.36
C THR A 128 5.77 -10.00 -2.61
N TYR A 129 6.68 -10.00 -3.60
CA TYR A 129 6.51 -9.37 -4.90
C TYR A 129 5.29 -9.90 -5.67
N LYS A 130 5.09 -11.24 -5.69
CA LYS A 130 3.94 -11.85 -6.36
C LYS A 130 2.61 -11.50 -5.70
N GLU A 131 2.57 -11.31 -4.38
CA GLU A 131 1.34 -10.92 -3.67
C GLU A 131 0.99 -9.45 -3.93
N ILE A 132 1.94 -8.52 -3.81
CA ILE A 132 1.68 -7.09 -4.04
C ILE A 132 1.36 -6.82 -5.51
N LYS A 133 2.11 -7.41 -6.45
CA LYS A 133 1.83 -7.28 -7.89
C LYS A 133 0.54 -8.01 -8.29
N ARG A 134 0.16 -9.13 -7.64
CA ARG A 134 -1.19 -9.69 -7.78
C ARG A 134 -2.25 -8.73 -7.27
N HIS A 135 -2.07 -8.10 -6.11
CA HIS A 135 -3.07 -7.24 -5.51
C HIS A 135 -3.24 -5.92 -6.27
N ALA A 136 -2.15 -5.24 -6.64
CA ALA A 136 -2.19 -4.06 -7.50
C ALA A 136 -2.78 -4.38 -8.89
N LYS A 137 -2.48 -5.55 -9.46
CA LYS A 137 -3.05 -6.01 -10.74
C LYS A 137 -4.48 -6.53 -10.61
N ARG A 138 -4.93 -6.93 -9.40
CA ARG A 138 -6.28 -7.43 -9.11
C ARG A 138 -7.26 -6.32 -8.75
N TYR A 139 -6.78 -5.25 -8.11
CA TYR A 139 -7.63 -4.17 -7.61
C TYR A 139 -7.43 -2.82 -8.33
N GLY A 140 -6.31 -2.61 -9.03
CA GLY A 140 -6.14 -1.46 -9.94
C GLY A 140 -5.93 -0.09 -9.26
N HIS A 141 -5.76 -0.05 -7.94
CA HIS A 141 -5.53 1.18 -7.17
C HIS A 141 -4.44 1.01 -6.10
N LEU A 142 -3.86 2.12 -5.63
CA LEU A 142 -2.97 2.13 -4.47
C LEU A 142 -3.74 1.75 -3.19
N PRO A 143 -3.07 1.22 -2.16
CA PRO A 143 -3.72 0.95 -0.88
C PRO A 143 -4.36 2.24 -0.35
N THR A 144 -5.63 2.13 0.04
CA THR A 144 -6.41 3.23 0.59
C THR A 144 -7.14 2.75 1.82
N PHE A 145 -7.30 3.65 2.78
CA PHE A 145 -7.84 3.24 4.06
C PHE A 145 -8.98 4.14 4.47
N ILE A 146 -10.04 3.55 5.01
CA ILE A 146 -11.12 4.28 5.65
C ILE A 146 -11.26 3.72 7.06
N ILE A 147 -11.22 4.59 8.07
CA ILE A 147 -11.43 4.22 9.46
C ILE A 147 -12.60 5.04 9.99
N ILE A 148 -13.61 4.36 10.52
CA ILE A 148 -14.81 4.97 11.09
C ILE A 148 -14.72 4.83 12.61
N LEU A 149 -14.54 5.95 13.31
CA LEU A 149 -14.50 6.01 14.77
C LEU A 149 -15.87 6.27 15.35
N ASN A 150 -16.06 5.83 16.60
CA ASN A 150 -17.31 5.92 17.34
C ASN A 150 -18.46 5.21 16.62
N TYR A 151 -18.16 4.12 15.90
CA TYR A 151 -19.17 3.31 15.24
C TYR A 151 -20.06 2.62 16.27
N LEU A 152 -21.37 2.81 16.13
CA LEU A 152 -22.42 2.22 16.96
C LEU A 152 -23.30 1.36 16.05
N PRO A 153 -23.12 0.03 16.03
CA PRO A 153 -23.82 -0.85 15.11
C PRO A 153 -25.35 -0.70 15.17
N GLU A 154 -25.90 -0.47 16.35
CA GLU A 154 -27.34 -0.36 16.59
C GLU A 154 -27.96 0.85 15.86
N ILE A 155 -27.15 1.87 15.58
CA ILE A 155 -27.58 3.15 15.00
C ILE A 155 -27.11 3.27 13.55
N HIS A 156 -25.88 2.87 13.28
CA HIS A 156 -25.17 3.16 12.04
C HIS A 156 -25.26 2.04 11.00
N ALA A 157 -25.71 0.83 11.36
CA ALA A 157 -25.72 -0.33 10.45
C ALA A 157 -26.49 -0.09 9.14
N LYS A 158 -27.53 0.76 9.13
CA LYS A 158 -28.28 1.08 7.91
C LYS A 158 -27.50 1.89 6.86
N HIS A 159 -26.37 2.47 7.25
CA HIS A 159 -25.50 3.30 6.41
C HIS A 159 -24.19 2.60 6.03
N ILE A 160 -24.04 1.34 6.43
CA ILE A 160 -22.93 0.50 6.05
C ILE A 160 -23.51 -0.64 5.22
N LYS A 161 -23.19 -0.65 3.93
CA LYS A 161 -23.43 -1.80 3.07
C LYS A 161 -22.43 -2.88 3.46
N LYS A 162 -22.94 -4.09 3.56
CA LYS A 162 -22.12 -5.27 3.78
C LYS A 162 -21.28 -5.46 2.51
N GLY A 163 -19.96 -5.31 2.60
CA GLY A 163 -19.07 -6.22 1.88
C GLY A 163 -19.50 -7.66 2.20
N THR A 164 -19.09 -8.68 1.47
CA THR A 164 -19.56 -10.09 1.46
C THR A 164 -19.72 -10.88 2.79
N GLY A 165 -20.26 -10.30 3.86
CA GLY A 165 -20.33 -10.83 5.22
C GLY A 165 -21.59 -10.45 6.00
N ILE A 166 -21.96 -11.33 6.92
CA ILE A 166 -23.06 -11.33 7.85
C ILE A 166 -22.65 -10.55 9.11
N PHE A 167 -23.52 -9.68 9.62
CA PHE A 167 -23.34 -9.02 10.91
C PHE A 167 -24.24 -9.72 11.92
N GLU A 168 -23.66 -10.31 12.97
CA GLU A 168 -24.40 -11.07 14.00
C GLU A 168 -23.81 -10.75 15.38
N ASN A 169 -24.66 -10.46 16.38
CA ASN A 169 -24.23 -10.20 17.77
C ASN A 169 -23.15 -9.10 17.94
N GLY A 170 -23.12 -8.08 17.07
CA GLY A 170 -22.14 -6.99 17.17
C GLY A 170 -20.81 -7.26 16.45
N PHE A 171 -20.67 -8.41 15.76
CA PHE A 171 -19.47 -8.81 15.04
C PHE A 171 -19.77 -9.06 13.56
N TYR A 172 -18.79 -8.79 12.71
CA TYR A 172 -18.86 -9.01 11.26
C TYR A 172 -18.21 -10.35 10.88
N TYR A 173 -18.90 -11.17 10.09
CA TYR A 173 -18.54 -12.52 9.67
C TYR A 173 -18.61 -12.60 8.14
N GLU A 174 -17.54 -12.94 7.44
CA GLU A 174 -17.63 -13.18 5.99
C GLU A 174 -18.45 -14.45 5.67
N GLY A 175 -19.28 -14.42 4.62
CA GLY A 175 -20.11 -15.57 4.20
C GLY A 175 -19.28 -16.73 3.64
N GLU A 176 -19.75 -17.97 3.89
CA GLU A 176 -19.21 -19.32 3.59
C GLU A 176 -17.72 -19.61 3.89
N ASP A 177 -16.80 -18.68 3.66
CA ASP A 177 -15.39 -18.76 4.07
C ASP A 177 -15.19 -18.00 5.38
N ARG A 178 -15.46 -18.70 6.49
CA ARG A 178 -15.45 -18.22 7.88
C ARG A 178 -14.09 -17.73 8.41
N ARG A 179 -13.47 -16.71 7.81
CA ARG A 179 -12.28 -16.08 8.38
C ARG A 179 -12.64 -14.73 8.94
N ILE A 180 -13.17 -14.75 10.16
CA ILE A 180 -13.17 -13.55 11.03
C ILE A 180 -11.74 -13.03 11.05
N ARG A 181 -11.54 -11.78 10.64
CA ARG A 181 -10.23 -11.11 10.72
C ARG A 181 -9.77 -11.10 12.17
N ASN A 182 -8.52 -11.48 12.41
CA ASN A 182 -8.01 -11.70 13.77
C ASN A 182 -7.92 -10.39 14.56
N CYS A 183 -7.91 -9.25 13.86
CA CYS A 183 -7.93 -7.91 14.41
C CYS A 183 -9.28 -7.48 15.00
N ILE A 184 -10.40 -8.16 14.72
CA ILE A 184 -11.70 -7.83 15.31
C ILE A 184 -11.67 -8.02 16.83
N GLY A 185 -12.24 -7.07 17.57
CA GLY A 185 -12.22 -7.00 19.04
C GLY A 185 -10.87 -6.56 19.63
N ARG A 186 -9.86 -6.25 18.79
CA ARG A 186 -8.56 -5.78 19.25
C ARG A 186 -8.54 -4.26 19.40
N PRO A 187 -7.75 -3.73 20.37
CA PRO A 187 -7.60 -2.29 20.54
C PRO A 187 -6.80 -1.67 19.39
N PHE A 188 -7.38 -0.65 18.76
CA PHE A 188 -6.77 0.10 17.66
C PHE A 188 -5.56 0.96 18.09
N LEU A 189 -5.54 1.34 19.38
CA LEU A 189 -4.55 2.25 19.97
C LEU A 189 -3.12 1.71 20.06
N LYS A 190 -2.96 0.38 20.01
CA LYS A 190 -1.67 -0.30 20.17
C LYS A 190 -1.62 -1.48 19.20
N PRO A 191 -1.56 -1.22 17.88
CA PRO A 191 -1.50 -2.29 16.92
C PRO A 191 -0.18 -3.05 17.10
N THR A 192 -0.28 -4.37 17.19
CA THR A 192 0.88 -5.26 17.05
C THR A 192 1.34 -5.29 15.60
N GLU A 193 2.55 -5.78 15.34
CA GLU A 193 3.08 -5.91 13.97
C GLU A 193 2.15 -6.71 13.06
N TRP A 194 1.66 -7.87 13.52
CA TRP A 194 0.70 -8.68 12.76
C TRP A 194 -0.62 -7.95 12.47
N MET A 195 -1.04 -7.05 13.37
CA MET A 195 -2.26 -6.26 13.17
C MET A 195 -2.03 -5.15 12.15
N LEU A 196 -0.84 -4.56 12.11
CA LEU A 196 -0.48 -3.60 11.06
C LEU A 196 -0.46 -4.26 9.67
N ASP A 197 0.07 -5.48 9.57
CA ASP A 197 0.02 -6.25 8.31
C ASP A 197 -1.42 -6.56 7.90
N GLU A 198 -2.29 -6.94 8.84
CA GLU A 198 -3.71 -7.19 8.54
C GLU A 198 -4.46 -5.93 8.11
N LEU A 199 -4.22 -4.78 8.78
CA LEU A 199 -4.79 -3.49 8.38
C LEU A 199 -4.27 -3.04 7.02
N TYR A 200 -2.99 -3.30 6.71
CA TYR A 200 -2.46 -3.07 5.36
C TYR A 200 -3.17 -3.95 4.32
N SER A 201 -3.41 -5.24 4.60
CA SER A 201 -4.19 -6.08 3.68
C SER A 201 -5.61 -5.55 3.46
N ILE A 202 -6.30 -5.10 4.51
CA ILE A 202 -7.64 -4.49 4.39
C ILE A 202 -7.58 -3.22 3.52
N SER A 203 -6.51 -2.43 3.60
CA SER A 203 -6.33 -1.23 2.76
C SER A 203 -6.21 -1.53 1.26
N LEU A 204 -5.89 -2.77 0.90
CA LEU A 204 -5.87 -3.23 -0.49
C LEU A 204 -7.26 -3.66 -0.98
N GLU A 205 -8.17 -3.98 -0.06
CA GLU A 205 -9.51 -4.53 -0.35
C GLU A 205 -10.58 -3.44 -0.49
N ASP A 206 -10.19 -2.17 -0.54
CA ASP A 206 -11.11 -1.03 -0.69
C ASP A 206 -12.23 -1.01 0.36
N SER A 207 -11.81 -1.16 1.61
CA SER A 207 -12.69 -1.63 2.67
C SER A 207 -12.50 -0.79 3.93
N ALA A 208 -13.61 -0.35 4.53
CA ALA A 208 -13.55 0.43 5.77
C ALA A 208 -13.40 -0.46 7.00
N VAL A 209 -12.67 0.05 7.99
CA VAL A 209 -12.57 -0.51 9.34
C VAL A 209 -13.44 0.32 10.28
N THR A 210 -14.33 -0.35 11.02
CA THR A 210 -15.14 0.30 12.05
C THR A 210 -14.50 0.10 13.42
N VAL A 211 -14.46 1.18 14.20
CA VAL A 211 -13.90 1.23 15.55
C VAL A 211 -14.95 1.83 16.47
N ASN A 212 -15.26 1.13 17.55
CA ASN A 212 -16.23 1.59 18.53
C ASN A 212 -15.66 2.71 19.43
N SER A 213 -16.49 3.28 20.30
CA SER A 213 -16.08 4.35 21.23
C SER A 213 -15.02 3.92 22.26
N GLN A 214 -14.83 2.62 22.47
CA GLN A 214 -13.79 2.06 23.34
C GLN A 214 -12.45 1.87 22.61
N GLY A 215 -12.39 2.20 21.32
CA GLY A 215 -11.21 2.01 20.49
C GLY A 215 -10.97 0.56 20.07
N LEU A 216 -11.99 -0.30 20.09
CA LEU A 216 -11.91 -1.68 19.61
C LEU A 216 -12.38 -1.76 18.15
N ILE A 217 -11.71 -2.57 17.34
CA ILE A 217 -12.18 -2.88 15.99
C ILE A 217 -13.49 -3.67 16.08
N SER A 218 -14.59 -3.08 15.63
CA SER A 218 -15.91 -3.72 15.59
C SER A 218 -16.17 -4.48 14.28
N GLY A 219 -15.48 -4.09 13.21
CA GLY A 219 -15.66 -4.71 11.90
C GLY A 219 -14.62 -4.26 10.89
N THR A 220 -14.49 -5.06 9.84
CA THR A 220 -13.63 -4.85 8.68
C THR A 220 -14.46 -5.04 7.42
N ASN A 221 -13.96 -4.60 6.27
CA ASN A 221 -14.64 -4.79 4.98
C ASN A 221 -16.06 -4.19 4.94
N ALA A 222 -16.21 -3.07 5.66
CA ALA A 222 -17.41 -2.25 5.61
C ALA A 222 -17.39 -1.38 4.36
N GLU A 223 -18.50 -1.33 3.64
CA GLU A 223 -18.71 -0.37 2.56
C GLU A 223 -19.64 0.73 3.06
N ILE A 224 -19.22 1.99 2.94
CA ILE A 224 -20.07 3.11 3.36
C ILE A 224 -21.13 3.32 2.27
N ASP A 225 -22.40 3.43 2.67
CA ASP A 225 -23.46 3.79 1.73
C ASP A 225 -23.21 5.20 1.19
N ASP A 226 -22.67 5.26 -0.03
CA ASP A 226 -22.48 6.49 -0.76
C ASP A 226 -23.69 6.74 -1.67
N GLN A 227 -24.69 7.43 -1.13
CA GLN A 227 -25.85 7.86 -1.91
C GLN A 227 -25.51 8.93 -2.95
N ALA A 228 -24.30 9.50 -2.93
CA ALA A 228 -23.87 10.48 -3.93
C ALA A 228 -23.43 9.83 -5.25
N ASN A 229 -23.28 8.50 -5.32
CA ASN A 229 -22.60 7.85 -6.44
C ASN A 229 -23.51 7.35 -7.57
N GLU A 230 -24.83 7.34 -7.42
CA GLU A 230 -25.68 6.70 -8.46
C GLU A 230 -25.78 7.50 -9.77
N ASN A 231 -25.38 8.78 -9.82
CA ASN A 231 -25.47 9.61 -11.05
C ASN A 231 -24.36 10.66 -11.28
N ASN A 232 -23.28 10.68 -10.49
CA ASN A 232 -22.29 11.76 -10.57
C ASN A 232 -21.36 11.62 -11.80
N THR A 233 -21.40 12.62 -12.67
CA THR A 233 -20.43 12.80 -13.77
C THR A 233 -19.07 13.27 -13.24
N ASP A 234 -18.03 13.26 -14.07
CA ASP A 234 -16.70 13.75 -13.67
C ASP A 234 -16.69 15.26 -13.35
N GLU A 235 -17.59 16.06 -13.94
CA GLU A 235 -17.79 17.47 -13.59
C GLU A 235 -18.38 17.61 -12.18
N ASP A 236 -19.33 16.75 -11.82
CA ASP A 236 -19.93 16.73 -10.47
C ASP A 236 -18.89 16.40 -9.40
N LYS A 237 -17.94 15.48 -9.70
CA LYS A 237 -16.85 15.13 -8.79
C LYS A 237 -15.88 16.30 -8.56
N ARG A 238 -15.57 17.08 -9.59
CA ARG A 238 -14.73 18.29 -9.45
C ARG A 238 -15.42 19.35 -8.60
N SER A 239 -16.69 19.65 -8.91
CA SER A 239 -17.49 20.59 -8.13
C SER A 239 -17.61 20.16 -6.66
N LEU A 240 -17.80 18.85 -6.42
CA LEU A 240 -17.84 18.28 -5.08
C LEU A 240 -16.51 18.43 -4.35
N ASN A 241 -15.38 18.16 -5.01
CA ASN A 241 -14.05 18.36 -4.43
C ASN A 241 -13.82 19.81 -4.00
N GLU A 242 -14.17 20.78 -4.86
CA GLU A 242 -14.08 22.20 -4.53
C GLU A 242 -14.97 22.57 -3.34
N ARG A 243 -16.22 22.08 -3.34
CA ARG A 243 -17.19 22.32 -2.25
C ARG A 243 -16.70 21.79 -0.91
N ILE A 244 -16.15 20.58 -0.89
CA ILE A 244 -15.62 19.95 0.34
C ILE A 244 -14.29 20.61 0.76
N GLY A 245 -13.56 21.20 -0.19
CA GLY A 245 -12.23 21.78 0.03
C GLY A 245 -11.10 20.77 -0.19
N LEU A 246 -11.30 19.76 -1.04
CA LEU A 246 -10.30 18.76 -1.43
C LEU A 246 -9.43 19.28 -2.58
N LEU A 247 -8.55 20.24 -2.28
CA LEU A 247 -7.66 20.88 -3.27
C LEU A 247 -6.72 19.90 -3.98
N ALA A 248 -6.30 18.84 -3.30
CA ALA A 248 -5.44 17.82 -3.89
C ALA A 248 -6.22 16.70 -4.58
N GLY A 249 -7.52 16.93 -4.85
CA GLY A 249 -8.44 15.96 -5.42
C GLY A 249 -8.97 14.96 -4.39
N GLY A 250 -10.20 14.52 -4.63
CA GLY A 250 -10.86 13.42 -3.93
C GLY A 250 -11.31 12.34 -4.91
N ASN A 251 -11.15 11.09 -4.50
CA ASN A 251 -11.71 9.91 -5.13
C ASN A 251 -13.03 9.51 -4.44
N THR A 252 -13.65 8.47 -4.98
CA THR A 252 -14.93 7.91 -4.48
C THR A 252 -14.91 7.61 -2.98
N ARG A 253 -13.76 7.24 -2.39
CA ARG A 253 -13.64 6.93 -0.97
C ARG A 253 -13.71 8.15 -0.08
N GLN A 254 -13.12 9.27 -0.51
CA GLN A 254 -13.28 10.52 0.24
C GLN A 254 -14.70 11.06 0.12
N HIS A 255 -15.37 10.85 -1.01
CA HIS A 255 -16.79 11.21 -1.16
C HIS A 255 -17.67 10.34 -0.27
N ALA A 256 -17.46 9.02 -0.24
CA ALA A 256 -18.14 8.12 0.66
C ALA A 256 -17.87 8.46 2.14
N ALA A 257 -16.63 8.78 2.52
CA ALA A 257 -16.29 9.21 3.87
C ALA A 257 -16.96 10.55 4.23
N TYR A 258 -17.00 11.50 3.30
CA TYR A 258 -17.69 12.77 3.48
C TYR A 258 -19.19 12.54 3.72
N GLU A 259 -19.86 11.82 2.82
CA GLU A 259 -21.29 11.52 2.91
C GLU A 259 -21.63 10.68 4.15
N GLY A 260 -20.86 9.62 4.39
CA GLY A 260 -20.99 8.74 5.53
C GLY A 260 -20.87 9.47 6.86
N SER A 261 -19.97 10.46 6.97
CA SER A 261 -19.82 11.27 8.19
C SER A 261 -21.07 12.11 8.50
N GLY A 262 -21.90 12.42 7.51
CA GLY A 262 -23.20 13.08 7.69
C GLY A 262 -24.32 12.13 8.08
N LEU A 263 -24.29 10.92 7.53
CA LEU A 263 -25.31 9.89 7.78
C LEU A 263 -25.13 9.25 9.17
N MET A 264 -23.87 9.00 9.56
CA MET A 264 -23.49 8.40 10.84
C MET A 264 -23.11 9.49 11.83
N LYS A 265 -24.09 10.23 12.33
CA LYS A 265 -23.87 11.32 13.30
C LYS A 265 -23.05 10.83 14.50
N GLY A 266 -22.13 11.69 14.96
CA GLY A 266 -21.20 11.39 16.05
C GLY A 266 -19.99 10.51 15.66
N THR A 267 -19.93 10.03 14.41
CA THR A 267 -18.73 9.34 13.91
C THR A 267 -17.69 10.31 13.37
N ILE A 268 -16.43 9.89 13.42
CA ILE A 268 -15.32 10.56 12.77
C ILE A 268 -14.76 9.59 11.75
N ILE A 269 -14.58 10.05 10.51
CA ILE A 269 -14.08 9.20 9.44
C ILE A 269 -12.71 9.69 9.01
N TYR A 270 -11.70 8.86 9.18
CA TYR A 270 -10.37 9.09 8.61
C TYR A 270 -10.26 8.39 7.27
N THR A 271 -9.58 9.02 6.33
CA THR A 271 -9.18 8.40 5.07
C THR A 271 -7.68 8.55 4.85
N LEU A 272 -7.07 7.54 4.23
CA LEU A 272 -5.78 7.62 3.54
C LEU A 272 -6.07 7.45 2.05
N GLY A 273 -5.93 8.54 1.28
CA GLY A 273 -6.16 8.53 -0.16
C GLY A 273 -4.98 7.94 -0.94
N GLU A 274 -5.22 7.62 -2.22
CA GLU A 274 -4.18 7.14 -3.15
C GLU A 274 -3.05 8.16 -3.33
N SER A 275 -3.37 9.43 -3.15
CA SER A 275 -2.43 10.54 -3.13
C SER A 275 -1.58 10.63 -1.86
N GLY A 276 -1.72 9.70 -0.92
CA GLY A 276 -0.99 9.67 0.35
C GLY A 276 -1.52 10.65 1.40
N TYR A 277 -2.57 11.42 1.10
CA TYR A 277 -3.10 12.36 2.09
C TYR A 277 -4.06 11.68 3.07
N ILE A 278 -3.73 11.83 4.36
CA ILE A 278 -4.65 11.58 5.47
C ILE A 278 -5.63 12.74 5.60
N ARG A 279 -6.92 12.45 5.66
CA ARG A 279 -8.01 13.42 5.85
C ARG A 279 -8.99 12.95 6.91
N ARG A 280 -9.57 13.89 7.66
CA ARG A 280 -10.57 13.66 8.70
C ARG A 280 -11.90 14.31 8.32
N PHE A 281 -12.97 13.54 8.34
CA PHE A 281 -14.33 13.99 8.09
C PHE A 281 -15.19 13.85 9.33
N CYS A 282 -16.04 14.84 9.59
CA CYS A 282 -17.01 14.84 10.67
C CYS A 282 -18.22 15.65 10.20
N GLU A 283 -19.42 15.07 10.27
CA GLU A 283 -20.68 15.75 9.94
C GLU A 283 -20.71 16.47 8.58
N LYS A 284 -20.19 15.84 7.51
CA LYS A 284 -20.03 16.43 6.18
C LYS A 284 -19.12 17.66 6.15
N GLU A 285 -18.10 17.66 6.97
CA GLU A 285 -17.03 18.66 6.92
C GLU A 285 -15.67 17.97 6.85
N LEU A 286 -14.80 18.49 5.96
CA LEU A 286 -13.37 18.23 6.07
C LEU A 286 -12.87 18.98 7.30
N THR A 287 -12.41 18.27 8.31
CA THR A 287 -12.03 18.85 9.60
C THR A 287 -10.55 18.74 9.90
N GLN A 288 -9.77 18.04 9.06
CA GLN A 288 -8.31 18.03 9.07
C GLN A 288 -7.82 17.43 7.75
N SER A 289 -6.68 17.94 7.24
CA SER A 289 -5.96 17.33 6.14
C SER A 289 -4.46 17.35 6.39
N SER A 290 -3.76 16.36 5.85
CA SER A 290 -2.30 16.37 5.78
C SER A 290 -1.75 17.10 4.55
N HIS A 291 -2.62 17.44 3.59
CA HIS A 291 -2.24 18.31 2.47
C HIS A 291 -2.16 19.76 2.95
N ALA A 292 -0.99 20.38 2.82
CA ALA A 292 -0.72 21.71 3.38
C ALA A 292 -1.71 22.80 2.91
N GLY A 293 -2.08 22.78 1.62
CA GLY A 293 -3.05 23.75 1.08
C GLY A 293 -4.47 23.55 1.63
N GLU A 294 -4.88 22.31 1.85
CA GLU A 294 -6.20 22.01 2.43
C GLU A 294 -6.21 22.43 3.91
N GLU A 295 -5.16 22.08 4.66
CA GLU A 295 -5.03 22.43 6.07
C GLU A 295 -4.96 23.96 6.30
N HIS A 296 -4.30 24.69 5.40
CA HIS A 296 -4.30 26.15 5.42
C HIS A 296 -5.71 26.72 5.26
N ASN A 297 -6.48 26.25 4.28
CA ASN A 297 -7.86 26.68 4.06
C ASN A 297 -8.77 26.36 5.25
N LEU A 298 -8.59 25.20 5.87
CA LEU A 298 -9.30 24.85 7.09
C LEU A 298 -8.99 25.84 8.20
N MET A 299 -7.71 26.17 8.42
CA MET A 299 -7.30 27.14 9.43
C MET A 299 -7.92 28.52 9.19
N LEU A 300 -7.99 28.99 7.94
CA LEU A 300 -8.65 30.26 7.61
C LEU A 300 -10.15 30.23 7.97
N ARG A 301 -10.87 29.16 7.60
CA ARG A 301 -12.29 28.98 7.98
C ARG A 301 -12.48 28.99 9.50
N TYR A 302 -11.59 28.35 10.25
CA TYR A 302 -11.64 28.39 11.72
C TYR A 302 -11.41 29.78 12.29
N LEU A 303 -10.56 30.60 11.68
CA LEU A 303 -10.32 31.97 12.11
C LEU A 303 -11.52 32.88 11.79
N GLU A 304 -12.15 32.67 10.64
CA GLU A 304 -13.34 33.42 10.19
C GLU A 304 -14.61 33.06 10.99
N ALA A 305 -14.73 31.82 11.45
CA ALA A 305 -15.88 31.35 12.23
C ALA A 305 -15.83 31.75 13.72
N ARG A 306 -14.73 32.35 14.19
CA ARG A 306 -14.65 32.83 15.58
C ARG A 306 -15.40 34.17 15.70
N PRO A 307 -16.40 34.26 16.60
CA PRO A 307 -17.21 35.46 16.79
C PRO A 307 -16.44 36.66 17.34
#